data_AF-A0A2N5DX83-F1
#
_entry.id   AF-A0A2N5DX83-F1
#
_cell.length_a   1.000
_cell.length_b   1.000
_cell.length_c   1.000
_cell.angle_alpha   90.00
_cell.angle_beta   90.00
_cell.angle_gamma   90.00
#
_symmetry.space_group_name_H-M   'P 1'
#
loop_
_entity.id
_entity.type
_entity.pdbx_description
1 polymer ?
#
loop_
_entity_poly.entity_id
_entity_poly.type
_entity_poly.pdbx_seq_one_letter_code
_entity_poly.pdbx_strand_id
1 'polypeptide(L)'
;LLDYKSNWLGESAAAYTQPAMAQAMAEHRYDLQYQLYSLALHRYLRHRLADYDIDRHFGGVIYLFLRGIDQQHPENGIFRCRPSAAFIREMDALFEGHARSTTEAGTPS
;
A
#
# COMPACT_ATOMS: atom_id res chain seq x y z
N LEU A 1 -3.05 -6.37 -3.53
CA LEU A 1 -3.91 -5.20 -3.24
C LEU A 1 -4.12 -4.41 -4.52
N LEU A 2 -5.33 -3.93 -4.78
CA LEU A 2 -5.67 -3.19 -5.99
C LEU A 2 -6.49 -1.94 -5.63
N ASP A 3 -6.09 -0.77 -6.14
CA ASP A 3 -6.76 0.51 -5.94
C ASP A 3 -6.92 1.24 -7.29
N TYR A 4 -8.05 1.93 -7.46
CA TYR A 4 -8.38 2.66 -8.69
C TYR A 4 -8.27 4.17 -8.46
N LYS A 5 -7.54 4.84 -9.35
CA LYS A 5 -7.31 6.29 -9.33
C LYS A 5 -7.94 6.95 -10.54
N SER A 6 -8.79 7.93 -10.29
CA SER A 6 -9.31 8.86 -11.30
C SER A 6 -8.58 10.20 -11.25
N ASN A 7 -7.27 10.18 -10.98
CA ASN A 7 -6.44 11.39 -11.00
C ASN A 7 -6.27 11.86 -12.45
N TRP A 8 -6.15 13.17 -12.64
CA TRP A 8 -5.89 13.74 -13.95
C TRP A 8 -4.40 14.09 -14.02
N LEU A 9 -3.66 13.43 -14.91
CA LEU A 9 -2.25 13.72 -15.18
C LEU A 9 -2.04 14.45 -16.51
N GLY A 10 -3.08 14.48 -17.35
CA GLY A 10 -3.09 15.09 -18.68
C GLY A 10 -4.22 14.55 -19.54
N GLU A 11 -4.30 15.06 -20.77
CA GLU A 11 -5.41 14.80 -21.70
C GLU A 11 -5.34 13.44 -22.40
N SER A 12 -4.16 12.80 -22.48
CA SER A 12 -3.96 11.54 -23.20
C SER A 12 -3.22 10.49 -22.35
N ALA A 13 -3.25 9.24 -22.80
CA ALA A 13 -2.53 8.14 -22.15
C ALA A 13 -1.02 8.39 -22.03
N ALA A 14 -0.44 9.23 -22.91
CA ALA A 14 0.96 9.64 -22.85
C ALA A 14 1.31 10.48 -21.60
N ALA A 15 0.31 11.04 -20.91
CA ALA A 15 0.51 11.71 -19.63
C ALA A 15 0.60 10.76 -18.42
N TYR A 16 0.29 9.46 -18.62
CA TYR A 16 0.24 8.45 -17.57
C TYR A 16 1.41 7.47 -17.66
N THR A 17 2.59 8.01 -17.96
CA THR A 17 3.85 7.26 -17.96
C THR A 17 4.27 6.90 -16.54
N GLN A 18 5.18 5.92 -16.40
CA GLN A 18 5.70 5.51 -15.10
C GLN A 18 6.27 6.69 -14.28
N PRO A 19 7.08 7.62 -14.84
CA PRO A 19 7.58 8.78 -14.08
C PRO A 19 6.47 9.72 -13.61
N ALA A 20 5.47 10.01 -14.47
CA ALA A 20 4.36 10.89 -14.12
C ALA A 20 3.48 10.27 -13.02
N MET A 21 3.19 8.96 -13.13
CA MET A 21 2.49 8.23 -12.08
C MET A 21 3.28 8.20 -10.77
N ALA A 22 4.60 7.98 -10.82
CA ALA A 22 5.45 7.98 -9.63
C ALA A 22 5.44 9.35 -8.92
N GLN A 23 5.46 10.45 -9.68
CA GLN A 23 5.33 11.79 -9.14
C GLN A 23 3.96 12.00 -8.48
N ALA A 24 2.87 11.62 -9.16
CA ALA A 24 1.52 11.71 -8.60
C ALA A 24 1.36 10.88 -7.32
N MET A 25 1.98 9.70 -7.27
CA MET A 25 2.02 8.85 -6.08
C MET A 25 2.68 9.57 -4.89
N ALA A 26 3.77 10.30 -5.14
CA ALA A 26 4.47 11.08 -4.12
C ALA A 26 3.68 12.32 -3.69
N GLU A 27 3.13 13.09 -4.64
CA GLU A 27 2.35 14.31 -4.38
C GLU A 27 1.11 14.05 -3.53
N HIS A 28 0.40 12.96 -3.83
CA HIS A 28 -0.81 12.58 -3.10
C HIS A 28 -0.53 11.71 -1.87
N ARG A 29 0.74 11.46 -1.54
CA ARG A 29 1.17 10.61 -0.43
C ARG A 29 0.49 9.23 -0.45
N TYR A 30 0.30 8.68 -1.65
CA TYR A 30 -0.22 7.32 -1.82
C TYR A 30 0.79 6.27 -1.36
N ASP A 31 2.05 6.67 -1.12
CA ASP A 31 3.04 5.90 -0.40
C ASP A 31 2.53 5.44 0.97
N LEU A 32 2.09 6.38 1.80
CA LEU A 32 1.56 6.07 3.12
C LEU A 32 0.29 5.22 3.04
N GLN A 33 -0.58 5.50 2.05
CA GLN A 33 -1.81 4.75 1.84
C GLN A 33 -1.54 3.26 1.63
N TYR A 34 -0.66 2.91 0.68
CA TYR A 34 -0.41 1.51 0.41
C TYR A 34 0.33 0.82 1.56
N GLN A 35 1.18 1.52 2.30
CA GLN A 35 1.89 0.95 3.45
C GLN A 35 0.91 0.55 4.55
N LEU A 36 -0.02 1.44 4.90
CA LEU A 36 -1.06 1.17 5.89
C LEU A 36 -1.99 0.04 5.45
N TYR A 37 -2.40 0.02 4.17
CA TYR A 37 -3.24 -1.07 3.67
C TYR A 37 -2.51 -2.40 3.62
N SER A 38 -1.22 -2.39 3.30
CA SER A 38 -0.39 -3.61 3.31
C SER A 38 -0.22 -4.15 4.73
N LEU A 39 -0.05 -3.29 5.73
CA LEU A 39 -0.03 -3.67 7.14
C LEU A 39 -1.38 -4.25 7.60
N ALA A 40 -2.48 -3.58 7.28
CA ALA A 40 -3.82 -4.05 7.62
C ALA A 40 -4.10 -5.43 7.00
N LEU A 41 -3.75 -5.62 5.72
CA LEU A 41 -3.89 -6.90 5.05
C LEU A 41 -2.96 -7.96 5.65
N HIS A 42 -1.72 -7.61 5.98
CA HIS A 42 -0.78 -8.51 6.65
C HIS A 42 -1.36 -9.05 7.96
N ARG A 43 -1.87 -8.19 8.83
CA ARG A 43 -2.53 -8.57 10.10
C ARG A 43 -3.76 -9.43 9.86
N TYR A 44 -4.59 -9.05 8.90
CA TYR A 44 -5.80 -9.80 8.55
C TYR A 44 -5.49 -11.21 8.07
N LEU A 45 -4.54 -11.36 7.14
CA LEU A 45 -4.15 -12.67 6.61
C LEU A 45 -3.47 -13.55 7.67
N ARG A 46 -2.62 -12.97 8.52
CA ARG A 46 -2.01 -13.66 9.65
C ARG A 46 -3.05 -14.23 10.63
N HIS A 47 -4.17 -13.53 10.80
CA HIS A 47 -5.25 -14.00 11.67
C HIS A 47 -6.13 -15.06 10.99
N ARG A 48 -6.29 -15.02 9.66
CA ARG A 48 -7.21 -15.89 8.90
C ARG A 48 -6.56 -17.17 8.38
N LEU A 49 -5.29 -17.14 8.01
CA LEU A 49 -4.59 -18.26 7.37
C LEU A 49 -3.63 -18.91 8.37
N ALA A 50 -3.79 -20.22 8.56
CA ALA A 50 -2.74 -21.03 9.16
C ALA A 50 -1.49 -20.99 8.27
N ASP A 51 -0.30 -20.96 8.88
CA ASP A 51 0.99 -20.92 8.16
C ASP A 51 1.18 -19.74 7.20
N TYR A 52 0.57 -18.59 7.52
CA TYR A 52 0.74 -17.37 6.73
C TYR A 52 2.19 -16.88 6.70
N ASP A 53 2.72 -16.82 5.48
CA ASP A 53 3.99 -16.18 5.13
C ASP A 53 3.74 -14.99 4.17
N ILE A 54 4.10 -13.78 4.59
CA ILE A 54 3.96 -12.57 3.77
C ILE A 54 4.74 -12.66 2.44
N ASP A 55 5.89 -13.32 2.43
CA ASP A 55 6.72 -13.39 1.23
C ASP A 55 6.06 -14.26 0.14
N ARG A 56 5.29 -15.27 0.57
CA ARG A 56 4.55 -16.19 -0.31
C ARG A 56 3.15 -15.69 -0.66
N HIS A 57 2.43 -15.13 0.31
CA HIS A 57 0.99 -14.86 0.18
C HIS A 57 0.65 -13.42 -0.19
N PHE A 58 1.59 -12.48 -0.07
CA PHE A 58 1.37 -11.10 -0.44
C PHE A 58 2.02 -10.79 -1.80
N GLY A 59 1.21 -10.44 -2.80
CA GLY A 59 1.67 -10.14 -4.16
C GLY A 59 2.09 -8.69 -4.42
N GLY A 60 1.95 -7.81 -3.42
CA GLY A 60 2.16 -6.36 -3.58
C GLY A 60 0.88 -5.59 -3.88
N VAL A 61 1.07 -4.39 -4.42
CA VAL A 61 0.07 -3.34 -4.58
C VAL A 61 0.05 -2.86 -6.03
N ILE A 62 -1.15 -2.70 -6.57
CA ILE A 62 -1.39 -2.20 -7.92
C ILE A 62 -2.30 -0.98 -7.83
N TYR A 63 -1.89 0.11 -8.47
CA TYR A 63 -2.68 1.31 -8.67
C TYR A 63 -3.02 1.47 -10.14
N LEU A 64 -4.31 1.57 -10.45
CA LEU A 64 -4.82 1.76 -11.80
C LEU A 64 -5.29 3.20 -12.01
N PHE A 65 -4.52 3.98 -12.76
CA PHE A 65 -4.92 5.29 -13.24
C PHE A 65 -5.81 5.10 -14.47
N LEU A 66 -7.13 5.09 -14.24
CA LEU A 66 -8.13 4.69 -15.23
C LEU A 66 -8.05 5.47 -16.56
N ARG A 67 -7.65 6.74 -16.49
CA ARG A 67 -7.51 7.61 -17.66
C ARG A 67 -6.24 7.36 -18.49
N GLY A 68 -5.30 6.60 -17.94
CA GLY A 68 -4.03 6.25 -18.59
C GLY A 68 -4.00 4.87 -19.22
N ILE A 69 -5.04 4.06 -19.00
CA ILE A 69 -5.13 2.70 -19.54
C ILE A 69 -5.43 2.79 -21.03
N ASP A 70 -4.49 2.31 -21.83
CA ASP A 70 -4.58 2.28 -23.29
C ASP A 70 -4.02 0.97 -23.83
N GLN A 71 -4.65 0.43 -24.88
CA GLN A 71 -4.24 -0.81 -25.52
C GLN A 71 -2.91 -0.65 -26.27
N GLN A 72 -2.59 0.56 -26.75
CA GLN A 72 -1.34 0.82 -27.47
C GLN A 72 -0.13 0.87 -26.51
N HIS A 73 -0.37 1.20 -25.25
CA HIS A 73 0.67 1.32 -24.21
C HIS A 73 0.22 0.64 -22.91
N PRO A 74 0.24 -0.69 -22.84
CA PRO A 74 -0.28 -1.45 -21.69
C PRO A 74 0.46 -1.19 -20.37
N GLU A 75 1.67 -0.63 -20.42
CA GLU A 75 2.44 -0.22 -19.25
C GLU A 75 1.98 1.13 -18.67
N ASN A 76 1.23 1.93 -19.44
CA ASN A 76 0.69 3.20 -18.97
C ASN A 76 -0.56 2.97 -18.12
N GLY A 77 -0.76 3.87 -17.15
CA GLY A 77 -1.90 3.81 -16.25
C GLY A 77 -1.83 2.69 -15.19
N ILE A 78 -0.78 1.86 -15.17
CA ILE A 78 -0.59 0.81 -14.16
C ILE A 78 0.70 1.08 -13.38
N PHE A 79 0.54 1.45 -12.11
CA PHE A 79 1.65 1.56 -11.18
C PHE A 79 1.67 0.36 -10.23
N ARG A 80 2.84 -0.26 -10.06
CA ARG A 80 3.02 -1.43 -9.20
C ARG A 80 4.07 -1.13 -8.14
N CYS A 81 3.78 -1.47 -6.90
CA CYS A 81 4.79 -1.43 -5.83
C CYS A 81 4.62 -2.62 -4.90
N ARG A 82 5.71 -3.02 -4.26
CA ARG A 82 5.69 -4.07 -3.24
C ARG A 82 6.50 -3.58 -2.05
N PRO A 83 5.87 -3.21 -0.92
CA PRO A 83 6.61 -2.96 0.31
C PRO A 83 7.38 -4.23 0.71
N SER A 84 8.59 -4.05 1.23
CA SER A 84 9.38 -5.19 1.67
C SER A 84 8.71 -5.85 2.88
N ALA A 85 8.84 -7.18 2.98
CA ALA A 85 8.31 -7.90 4.13
C ALA A 85 8.94 -7.43 5.44
N ALA A 86 10.23 -7.08 5.43
CA ALA A 86 10.93 -6.49 6.56
C ALA A 86 10.26 -5.18 7.02
N PHE A 87 9.98 -4.27 6.10
CA PHE A 87 9.33 -3.00 6.39
C PHE A 87 7.93 -3.20 7.01
N ILE A 88 7.12 -4.11 6.46
CA ILE A 88 5.79 -4.40 7.03
C ILE A 88 5.89 -5.00 8.44
N ARG A 89 6.86 -5.90 8.69
CA ARG A 89 7.10 -6.46 10.03
C ARG A 89 7.57 -5.41 11.03
N GLU A 90 8.44 -4.50 10.61
CA GLU A 90 8.91 -3.39 11.46
C GLU A 90 7.75 -2.43 11.80
N MET A 91 6.94 -2.05 10.80
CA MET A 91 5.72 -1.29 11.05
C MET A 91 4.78 -2.02 12.00
N ASP A 92 4.55 -3.31 11.80
CA ASP A 92 3.69 -4.12 12.67
C ASP A 92 4.14 -4.06 14.14
N ALA A 93 5.44 -4.28 14.37
CA ALA A 93 6.05 -4.23 15.69
C ALA A 93 5.94 -2.84 16.35
N LEU A 94 6.12 -1.75 15.59
CA LEU A 94 5.97 -0.39 16.10
C LEU A 94 4.53 -0.13 16.60
N PHE A 95 3.53 -0.60 15.86
CA PHE A 95 2.12 -0.45 16.26
C PHE A 95 1.73 -1.37 17.43
N GLU A 96 2.35 -2.55 17.56
CA GLU A 96 2.16 -3.42 18.74
C GLU A 96 2.82 -2.84 20.00
N GLY A 97 3.99 -2.20 19.88
CA GLY A 97 4.72 -1.58 20.98
C GLY A 97 4.01 -0.38 21.61
N HIS A 98 3.28 0.41 20.82
CA HIS A 98 2.47 1.53 21.32
C HIS A 98 1.13 1.11 21.94
N ALA A 99 0.60 -0.06 21.58
CA ALA A 99 -0.64 -0.57 22.18
C ALA A 99 -0.46 -1.00 23.65
N ARG A 100 0.77 -1.28 24.09
CA ARG A 100 1.07 -1.72 25.47
C ARG A 100 1.41 -0.61 26.47
N SER A 101 1.53 0.65 26.04
CA SER A 101 1.92 1.77 26.91
C SER A 101 0.75 2.64 27.39
N THR A 102 -0.51 2.20 27.25
CA THR A 102 -1.70 2.97 27.70
C THR A 102 -2.51 2.32 28.82
N THR A 103 -1.98 1.28 29.48
CA THR A 103 -2.63 0.67 30.65
C THR A 103 -1.67 0.63 31.83
N GLU A 104 -1.38 1.79 32.42
CA GLU A 104 -0.83 1.89 33.78
C GLU A 104 -1.01 3.33 34.31
N ALA A 105 -2.28 3.77 34.41
CA ALA A 105 -2.66 4.94 35.19
C ALA A 105 -4.09 4.76 35.73
N GLY A 106 -4.25 3.76 36.61
CA GLY A 106 -5.48 3.49 37.33
C GLY A 106 -5.15 2.86 38.68
N THR A 107 -5.11 3.70 39.71
CA THR A 107 -4.84 3.41 41.14
C THR A 107 -5.77 2.32 41.68
N PRO A 108 -5.31 1.47 42.62
CA PRO A 108 -5.67 1.64 44.05
C PRO A 108 -4.48 1.28 44.97
N SER A 109 -4.37 1.60 46.26
CA SER A 109 -5.26 2.13 47.31
C SER A 109 -4.42 2.90 48.33
#